data_AF-J9DNT0-F1
#
_entry.id   AF-J9DNT0-F1
#
_cell.length_a   1.000
_cell.length_b   1.000
_cell.length_c   1.000
_cell.angle_alpha   90.00
_cell.angle_beta   90.00
_cell.angle_gamma   90.00
#
_symmetry.space_group_name_H-M   'P 1'
#
loop_
_entity.id
_entity.type
_entity.pdbx_description
1 polymer ?
#
loop_
_entity_poly.entity_id
_entity_poly.type
_entity_poly.pdbx_seq_one_letter_code
_entity_poly.pdbx_strand_id
1 'polypeptide(L)'
;MASVMCNYFIFKGALQDYNSESANISEIANVMVQIQLINYVNQGLQLPKGQTCVCPSEFSCSYLGTSVPRCYMSFTVILLSPDESLKYFSTEFMPLTPSGNIDIDSMSPQQKQAWQQPHTFYLTSKPSAIDVFVHHMGAVINAHTGELTQIQTVVHVDTFILPLNSVIPSIENHLSMQSRNLNGTILQTQ
;
A
#
# COMPACT_ATOMS: atom_id res chain seq x y z
N MET A 1 -12.38 -7.73 7.80
CA MET A 1 -11.24 -8.20 6.97
C MET A 1 -10.88 -7.18 5.89
N ALA A 2 -9.58 -6.83 5.81
CA ALA A 2 -9.06 -5.89 4.81
C ALA A 2 -8.44 -6.60 3.58
N SER A 3 -8.55 -5.99 2.40
CA SER A 3 -7.91 -6.46 1.16
C SER A 3 -7.30 -5.31 0.35
N VAL A 4 -6.17 -5.58 -0.31
CA VAL A 4 -5.48 -4.67 -1.24
C VAL A 4 -5.47 -5.29 -2.63
N MET A 5 -5.94 -4.55 -3.63
CA MET A 5 -5.70 -4.90 -5.03
C MET A 5 -4.49 -4.14 -5.55
N CYS A 6 -3.53 -4.87 -6.10
CA CYS A 6 -2.30 -4.34 -6.63
C CYS A 6 -2.06 -4.87 -8.04
N ASN A 7 -1.64 -3.99 -8.93
CA ASN A 7 -1.04 -4.37 -10.20
C ASN A 7 0.48 -4.30 -10.07
N TYR A 8 1.18 -5.25 -10.69
CA TYR A 8 2.63 -5.22 -10.77
C TYR A 8 3.14 -5.74 -12.10
N PHE A 9 4.34 -5.32 -12.45
CA PHE A 9 5.06 -5.74 -13.65
C PHE A 9 6.54 -5.85 -13.32
N ILE A 10 7.20 -6.92 -13.78
CA ILE A 10 8.63 -7.13 -13.59
C ILE A 10 9.24 -7.37 -14.96
N PHE A 11 10.17 -6.51 -15.34
CA PHE A 11 10.95 -6.60 -16.57
C PHE A 11 12.42 -6.82 -16.22
N LYS A 12 13.08 -7.71 -16.95
CA LYS A 12 14.52 -7.89 -16.86
C LYS A 12 15.15 -7.33 -18.14
N GLY A 13 15.96 -6.29 -18.01
CA GLY A 13 16.75 -5.76 -19.10
C GLY A 13 17.77 -6.80 -19.57
N ALA A 14 17.91 -6.98 -20.88
CA ALA A 14 19.03 -7.71 -21.43
C ALA A 14 20.30 -6.84 -21.30
N LEU A 15 21.38 -7.41 -20.76
CA LEU A 15 22.71 -6.82 -20.87
C LEU A 15 23.03 -6.67 -22.36
N GLN A 16 23.05 -5.44 -22.88
CA GLN A 16 23.82 -5.15 -24.08
C GLN A 16 25.27 -4.98 -23.64
N ASP A 17 26.15 -5.86 -24.10
CA ASP A 17 27.58 -5.56 -24.14
C ASP A 17 27.75 -4.30 -24.99
N TYR A 18 27.96 -3.13 -24.36
CA TYR A 18 28.11 -1.88 -25.09
C TYR A 18 29.42 -1.18 -24.68
N ASN A 19 30.43 -1.37 -25.52
CA ASN A 19 31.52 -0.39 -25.65
C ASN A 19 30.94 0.91 -26.22
N SER A 20 30.42 1.80 -25.37
CA SER A 20 30.43 3.24 -25.70
C SER A 20 30.42 4.09 -24.45
N GLU A 21 31.43 4.93 -24.33
CA GLU A 21 31.48 6.01 -23.36
C GLU A 21 30.25 6.92 -23.49
N SER A 22 29.72 7.33 -22.33
CA SER A 22 28.65 8.31 -22.08
C SER A 22 27.20 7.80 -21.98
N ALA A 23 26.83 7.24 -20.82
CA ALA A 23 25.45 7.25 -20.35
C ALA A 23 25.36 7.37 -18.81
N ASN A 24 24.56 8.32 -18.34
CA ASN A 24 24.35 8.65 -16.93
C ASN A 24 23.64 7.53 -16.15
N ILE A 25 24.29 6.96 -15.11
CA ILE A 25 23.74 6.36 -13.86
C ILE A 25 22.55 5.35 -13.97
N SER A 26 22.15 4.91 -15.18
CA SER A 26 21.19 3.79 -15.37
C SER A 26 21.88 2.44 -15.60
N GLU A 27 23.21 2.41 -15.63
CA GLU A 27 24.03 1.28 -16.12
C GLU A 27 24.13 0.04 -15.20
N ILE A 28 23.40 -0.03 -14.07
CA ILE A 28 23.43 -1.22 -13.17
C ILE A 28 22.05 -1.82 -12.92
N ALA A 29 20.98 -1.20 -13.44
CA ALA A 29 19.62 -1.69 -13.23
C ALA A 29 19.28 -2.81 -14.23
N ASN A 30 19.37 -4.06 -13.78
CA ASN A 30 19.02 -5.23 -14.60
C ASN A 30 17.52 -5.57 -14.54
N VAL A 31 16.79 -5.03 -13.56
CA VAL A 31 15.38 -5.32 -13.34
C VAL A 31 14.61 -4.02 -13.12
N MET A 32 13.55 -3.80 -13.91
CA MET A 32 12.57 -2.75 -13.68
C MET A 32 11.30 -3.39 -13.10
N VAL A 33 10.81 -2.84 -11.99
CA VAL A 33 9.56 -3.28 -11.36
C VAL A 33 8.60 -2.11 -11.31
N GLN A 34 7.41 -2.27 -11.87
CA GLN A 34 6.34 -1.29 -11.74
C GLN A 34 5.27 -1.83 -10.81
N ILE A 35 4.82 -1.01 -9.86
CA ILE A 35 3.80 -1.36 -8.88
C ILE A 35 2.76 -0.26 -8.81
N GLN A 36 1.49 -0.65 -8.84
CA GLN A 36 0.36 0.26 -8.71
C GLN A 36 -0.64 -0.32 -7.73
N LEU A 37 -0.90 0.39 -6.63
CA LEU A 37 -2.02 0.09 -5.76
C LEU A 37 -3.29 0.56 -6.46
N ILE A 38 -4.27 -0.32 -6.62
CA ILE A 38 -5.50 -0.02 -7.37
C ILE A 38 -6.65 0.26 -6.42
N ASN A 39 -6.80 -0.60 -5.42
CA ASN A 39 -7.88 -0.50 -4.46
C ASN A 39 -7.43 -1.00 -3.09
N TYR A 40 -8.07 -0.48 -2.06
CA TYR A 40 -8.03 -1.01 -0.72
C TYR A 40 -9.43 -0.96 -0.13
N VAL A 41 -9.81 -2.04 0.56
CA VAL A 41 -11.05 -2.10 1.32
C VAL A 41 -10.75 -2.61 2.72
N ASN A 42 -11.31 -1.92 3.71
CA ASN A 42 -11.38 -2.38 5.09
C ASN A 42 -12.85 -2.44 5.52
N GLN A 43 -13.47 -3.58 5.27
CA GLN A 43 -14.89 -3.77 5.57
C GLN A 43 -15.09 -3.66 7.09
N GLY A 44 -15.92 -2.70 7.51
CA GLY A 44 -16.19 -2.41 8.92
C GLY A 44 -15.24 -1.41 9.56
N LEU A 45 -14.31 -0.80 8.81
CA LEU A 45 -13.40 0.26 9.31
C LEU A 45 -12.66 -0.19 10.58
N GLN A 46 -12.24 -1.46 10.55
CA GLN A 46 -11.68 -2.16 11.70
C GLN A 46 -10.21 -1.78 11.87
N LEU A 47 -9.79 -1.65 13.12
CA LEU A 47 -8.41 -1.56 13.53
C LEU A 47 -8.06 -2.79 14.38
N PRO A 48 -6.77 -3.13 14.54
CA PRO A 48 -6.35 -4.26 15.35
C PRO A 48 -6.94 -4.28 16.75
N LYS A 49 -7.06 -5.47 17.34
CA LYS A 49 -7.46 -5.66 18.74
C LYS A 49 -8.88 -5.14 19.05
N GLY A 50 -9.82 -5.35 18.13
CA GLY A 50 -11.22 -4.95 18.30
C GLY A 50 -11.42 -3.44 18.37
N GLN A 51 -10.53 -2.68 17.74
CA GLN A 51 -10.60 -1.22 17.67
C GLN A 51 -11.25 -0.79 16.35
N THR A 52 -11.62 0.47 16.24
CA THR A 52 -12.13 1.11 15.03
C THR A 52 -11.73 2.58 15.00
N CYS A 53 -11.81 3.19 13.82
CA CYS A 53 -11.56 4.62 13.61
C CYS A 53 -12.84 5.43 13.42
N VAL A 54 -14.01 4.79 13.52
CA VAL A 54 -15.33 5.45 13.49
C VAL A 54 -16.10 5.22 14.78
N CYS A 55 -16.99 6.16 15.13
CA CYS A 55 -17.89 5.95 16.25
C CYS A 55 -18.86 4.81 15.92
N PRO A 56 -18.93 3.74 16.73
CA PRO A 56 -19.94 2.70 16.53
C PRO A 56 -21.35 3.28 16.79
N SER A 57 -22.34 2.80 16.03
CA SER A 57 -23.71 3.36 16.03
C SER A 57 -24.45 3.28 17.36
N GLU A 58 -24.06 2.34 18.22
CA GLU A 58 -24.67 2.10 19.54
C GLU A 58 -24.19 3.13 20.59
N PHE A 59 -23.18 3.95 20.28
CA PHE A 59 -22.52 4.85 21.23
C PHE A 59 -22.53 6.31 20.77
N SER A 60 -22.26 7.22 21.72
CA SER A 60 -22.10 8.65 21.47
C SER A 60 -20.65 9.08 21.69
N CYS A 61 -19.92 9.33 20.61
CA CYS A 61 -18.50 9.70 20.64
C CYS A 61 -18.31 11.23 20.58
N SER A 62 -18.72 11.94 21.63
CA SER A 62 -18.66 13.42 21.70
C SER A 62 -17.24 13.99 21.55
N TYR A 63 -16.23 13.22 21.91
CA TYR A 63 -14.81 13.56 21.77
C TYR A 63 -14.35 13.70 20.31
N LEU A 64 -15.14 13.24 19.33
CA LEU A 64 -14.86 13.41 17.91
C LEU A 64 -15.31 14.76 17.34
N GLY A 65 -16.11 15.53 18.09
CA GLY A 65 -16.70 16.78 17.61
C GLY A 65 -17.68 16.59 16.44
N THR A 66 -17.95 17.67 15.70
CA THR A 66 -18.85 17.68 14.53
C THR A 66 -18.16 17.34 13.21
N SER A 67 -16.83 17.35 13.19
CA SER A 67 -15.99 16.93 12.07
C SER A 67 -15.69 15.44 12.20
N VAL A 68 -16.60 14.61 11.67
CA VAL A 68 -16.51 13.14 11.69
C VAL A 68 -15.10 12.68 11.29
N PRO A 69 -14.41 11.84 12.09
CA PRO A 69 -13.14 11.26 11.69
C PRO A 69 -13.40 10.34 10.52
N ARG A 70 -12.73 10.64 9.42
CA ARG A 70 -12.58 9.68 8.34
C ARG A 70 -11.42 8.78 8.73
N CYS A 71 -11.58 7.49 8.55
CA CYS A 71 -10.45 6.58 8.69
C CYS A 71 -9.42 6.96 7.62
N TYR A 72 -8.25 7.44 8.03
CA TYR A 72 -7.17 7.74 7.09
C TYR A 72 -6.17 6.61 7.06
N MET A 73 -5.82 6.14 5.87
CA MET A 73 -4.89 5.04 5.64
C MET A 73 -3.72 5.49 4.77
N SER A 74 -2.51 5.15 5.18
CA SER A 74 -1.31 5.24 4.34
C SER A 74 -0.77 3.86 4.03
N PHE A 75 -0.09 3.75 2.89
CA PHE A 75 0.43 2.50 2.37
C PHE A 75 1.93 2.67 2.18
N THR A 76 2.71 1.76 2.76
CA THR A 76 4.14 1.65 2.50
C THR A 76 4.39 0.36 1.74
N VAL A 77 4.90 0.49 0.52
CA VAL A 77 5.27 -0.64 -0.32
C VAL A 77 6.77 -0.82 -0.24
N ILE A 78 7.23 -2.01 0.14
CA ILE A 78 8.64 -2.36 0.27
C ILE A 78 8.98 -3.49 -0.71
N LEU A 79 10.11 -3.35 -1.39
CA LEU A 79 10.71 -4.38 -2.22
C LEU A 79 12.02 -4.82 -1.59
N LEU A 80 12.16 -6.13 -1.43
CA LEU A 80 13.35 -6.77 -0.88
C LEU A 80 14.07 -7.53 -2.01
N SER A 81 15.32 -7.14 -2.26
CA SER A 81 16.23 -7.83 -3.18
C SER A 81 17.49 -8.27 -2.42
N PRO A 82 18.05 -9.46 -2.71
CA PRO A 82 19.11 -10.07 -1.90
C PRO A 82 20.44 -9.29 -1.88
N ASP A 83 20.71 -8.46 -2.89
CA ASP A 83 22.03 -7.84 -3.11
C ASP A 83 21.97 -6.29 -3.15
N GLU A 84 20.88 -5.69 -2.67
CA GLU A 84 20.71 -4.23 -2.67
C GLU A 84 20.00 -3.75 -1.40
N SER A 85 20.17 -2.47 -1.05
CA SER A 85 19.36 -1.81 -0.04
C SER A 85 17.87 -1.89 -0.37
N LEU A 86 17.04 -1.98 0.67
CA LEU A 86 15.58 -2.00 0.51
C LEU A 86 15.10 -0.77 -0.27
N LYS A 87 14.15 -0.97 -1.18
CA LYS A 87 13.46 0.12 -1.87
C LYS A 87 12.02 0.20 -1.42
N TYR A 88 11.50 1.41 -1.28
CA TYR A 88 10.14 1.61 -0.85
C TYR A 88 9.55 2.89 -1.43
N PHE A 89 8.22 2.95 -1.48
CA PHE A 89 7.49 4.21 -1.55
C PHE A 89 6.39 4.19 -0.49
N SER A 90 5.96 5.38 -0.08
CA SER A 90 4.83 5.53 0.83
C SER A 90 3.83 6.52 0.26
N THR A 91 2.55 6.26 0.47
CA THR A 91 1.49 7.23 0.15
C THR A 91 1.31 8.21 1.30
N GLU A 92 0.65 9.33 1.02
CA GLU A 92 0.02 10.13 2.07
C GLU A 92 -1.14 9.36 2.73
N PHE A 93 -1.66 9.91 3.82
CA PHE A 93 -2.85 9.42 4.51
C PHE A 93 -4.12 9.77 3.72
N MET A 94 -4.77 8.73 3.20
CA MET A 94 -5.93 8.80 2.33
C MET A 94 -7.22 8.45 3.08
N PRO A 95 -8.31 9.22 2.91
CA PRO A 95 -9.57 8.93 3.58
C PRO A 95 -10.22 7.66 3.04
N LEU A 96 -10.96 6.97 3.90
CA LEU A 96 -11.88 5.91 3.52
C LEU A 96 -13.33 6.41 3.47
N THR A 97 -14.13 5.79 2.60
CA THR A 97 -15.58 5.92 2.56
C THR A 97 -16.21 5.23 3.77
N PRO A 98 -17.50 5.47 4.08
CA PRO A 98 -18.21 4.72 5.11
C PRO A 98 -18.25 3.20 4.87
N SER A 99 -18.10 2.75 3.61
CA SER A 99 -18.01 1.34 3.25
C SER A 99 -16.60 0.75 3.37
N GLY A 100 -15.61 1.57 3.75
CA GLY A 100 -14.23 1.14 3.97
C GLY A 100 -13.35 1.13 2.72
N ASN A 101 -13.82 1.67 1.60
CA ASN A 101 -13.02 1.81 0.38
C ASN A 101 -12.21 3.09 0.41
N ILE A 102 -11.14 3.17 -0.38
CA ILE A 102 -10.44 4.44 -0.61
C ILE A 102 -11.42 5.48 -1.19
N ASP A 103 -11.59 6.60 -0.50
CA ASP A 103 -12.46 7.69 -0.91
C ASP A 103 -11.71 8.61 -1.87
N ILE A 104 -11.56 8.14 -3.12
CA ILE A 104 -10.87 8.88 -4.17
C ILE A 104 -11.53 10.24 -4.36
N ASP A 105 -12.85 10.36 -4.30
CA ASP A 105 -13.55 11.60 -4.61
C ASP A 105 -13.19 12.75 -3.67
N SER A 106 -12.95 12.46 -2.38
CA SER A 106 -12.56 13.46 -1.39
C SER A 106 -11.07 13.81 -1.35
N MET A 107 -10.23 13.12 -2.14
CA MET A 107 -8.80 13.43 -2.25
C MET A 107 -8.51 14.71 -3.04
N SER A 108 -7.38 15.35 -2.70
CA SER A 108 -6.82 16.43 -3.51
C SER A 108 -6.40 15.93 -4.90
N PRO A 109 -6.31 16.81 -5.93
CA PRO A 109 -5.84 16.41 -7.25
C PRO A 109 -4.45 15.74 -7.23
N GLN A 110 -3.56 16.21 -6.36
CA GLN A 110 -2.21 15.66 -6.19
C GLN A 110 -2.24 14.24 -5.62
N GLN A 111 -3.08 14.00 -4.60
CA GLN A 111 -3.27 12.66 -4.01
C GLN A 111 -3.88 11.68 -5.01
N LYS A 112 -4.90 12.12 -5.77
CA LYS A 112 -5.50 11.32 -6.85
C LYS A 112 -4.46 10.89 -7.87
N GLN A 113 -3.63 11.84 -8.32
CA GLN A 113 -2.56 11.57 -9.27
C GLN A 113 -1.53 10.58 -8.70
N ALA A 114 -1.08 10.78 -7.46
CA ALA A 114 -0.12 9.90 -6.81
C ALA A 114 -0.64 8.46 -6.65
N TRP A 115 -1.92 8.29 -6.29
CA TRP A 115 -2.56 6.97 -6.18
C TRP A 115 -2.69 6.26 -7.52
N GLN A 116 -3.05 7.00 -8.58
CA GLN A 116 -3.31 6.42 -9.90
C GLN A 116 -2.04 6.04 -10.67
N GLN A 117 -0.87 6.60 -10.34
CA GLN A 117 0.35 6.36 -11.12
C GLN A 117 1.11 5.11 -10.64
N PRO A 118 1.50 4.20 -11.55
CA PRO A 118 2.43 3.14 -11.22
C PRO A 118 3.78 3.71 -10.78
N HIS A 119 4.30 3.21 -9.67
CA HIS A 119 5.62 3.52 -9.17
C HIS A 119 6.64 2.57 -9.80
N THR A 120 7.70 3.13 -10.38
CA THR A 120 8.76 2.36 -11.04
C THR A 120 9.98 2.28 -10.14
N PHE A 121 10.43 1.06 -9.88
CA PHE A 121 11.66 0.74 -9.20
C PHE A 121 12.66 0.16 -10.19
N TYR A 122 13.92 0.54 -10.02
CA TYR A 122 15.05 -0.03 -10.73
C TYR A 122 15.89 -0.81 -9.72
N LEU A 123 16.11 -2.08 -9.96
CA LEU A 123 16.78 -3.03 -9.07
C LEU A 123 17.91 -3.74 -9.81
N THR A 124 18.94 -4.14 -9.07
CA THR A 124 20.05 -4.95 -9.62
C THR A 124 19.67 -6.43 -9.79
N SER A 125 18.72 -6.92 -8.99
CA SER A 125 18.23 -8.30 -9.00
C SER A 125 16.72 -8.39 -8.76
N LYS A 126 16.14 -9.54 -9.12
CA LYS A 126 14.70 -9.80 -8.96
C LYS A 126 14.32 -9.79 -7.46
N PRO A 127 13.31 -9.02 -7.05
CA PRO A 127 12.89 -9.00 -5.65
C PRO A 127 12.21 -10.32 -5.26
N SER A 128 12.34 -10.70 -3.99
CA SER A 128 11.75 -11.92 -3.44
C SER A 128 10.24 -11.78 -3.18
N ALA A 129 9.81 -10.59 -2.77
CA ALA A 129 8.42 -10.28 -2.45
C ALA A 129 8.14 -8.78 -2.64
N ILE A 130 6.84 -8.45 -2.72
CA ILE A 130 6.32 -7.09 -2.52
C ILE A 130 5.51 -7.12 -1.24
N ASP A 131 5.94 -6.31 -0.27
CA ASP A 131 5.26 -6.19 1.01
C ASP A 131 4.52 -4.84 1.06
N VAL A 132 3.24 -4.86 1.40
CA VAL A 132 2.43 -3.65 1.57
C VAL A 132 2.00 -3.55 3.02
N PHE A 133 2.44 -2.50 3.70
CA PHE A 133 2.06 -2.18 5.07
C PHE A 133 1.03 -1.07 5.06
N VAL A 134 -0.09 -1.27 5.75
CA VAL A 134 -1.13 -0.27 5.89
C VAL A 134 -1.05 0.32 7.29
N HIS A 135 -1.12 1.65 7.37
CA HIS A 135 -1.13 2.37 8.63
C HIS A 135 -2.33 3.31 8.69
N HIS A 136 -2.99 3.34 9.84
CA HIS A 136 -4.00 4.31 10.17
C HIS A 136 -3.38 5.46 10.95
N MET A 137 -3.77 6.69 10.67
CA MET A 137 -3.52 7.85 11.52
C MET A 137 -4.86 8.46 11.94
N GLY A 138 -5.07 8.63 13.24
CA GLY A 138 -6.28 9.29 13.73
C GLY A 138 -6.70 8.85 15.13
N ALA A 139 -8.01 8.78 15.32
CA ALA A 139 -8.63 8.31 16.55
C ALA A 139 -8.73 6.78 16.54
N VAL A 140 -8.42 6.17 17.68
CA VAL A 140 -8.57 4.73 17.89
C VAL A 140 -9.60 4.54 18.99
N ILE A 141 -10.70 3.89 18.63
CA ILE A 141 -11.90 3.76 19.45
C ILE A 141 -12.14 2.28 19.69
N ASN A 142 -12.47 1.91 20.93
CA ASN A 142 -12.87 0.55 21.21
C ASN A 142 -14.23 0.27 20.54
N ALA A 143 -14.27 -0.71 19.63
CA ALA A 143 -15.47 -0.99 18.85
C ALA A 143 -16.65 -1.50 19.70
N HIS A 144 -16.37 -2.01 20.90
CA HIS A 144 -17.37 -2.61 21.81
C HIS A 144 -17.85 -1.66 22.90
N THR A 145 -17.09 -0.60 23.22
CA THR A 145 -17.45 0.36 24.29
C THR A 145 -17.64 1.79 23.79
N GLY A 146 -17.17 2.11 22.58
CA GLY A 146 -17.18 3.48 22.07
C GLY A 146 -16.19 4.41 22.78
N GLU A 147 -15.31 3.89 23.63
CA GLU A 147 -14.31 4.68 24.35
C GLU A 147 -13.12 5.03 23.45
N LEU A 148 -12.67 6.28 23.54
CA LEU A 148 -11.44 6.75 22.90
C LEU A 148 -10.24 6.14 23.62
N THR A 149 -9.50 5.28 22.93
CA THR A 149 -8.27 4.68 23.47
C THR A 149 -7.04 5.55 23.18
N GLN A 150 -6.97 6.14 22.00
CA GLN A 150 -5.85 6.95 21.54
C GLN A 150 -6.33 8.00 20.52
N ILE A 151 -5.62 9.11 20.45
CA ILE A 151 -5.83 10.17 19.46
C ILE A 151 -4.49 10.57 18.85
N GLN A 152 -4.48 10.95 17.57
CA GLN A 152 -3.27 11.35 16.84
C GLN A 152 -2.16 10.29 16.91
N THR A 153 -2.54 9.03 16.80
CA THR A 153 -1.63 7.88 16.84
C THR A 153 -1.53 7.24 15.47
N VAL A 154 -0.35 6.66 15.17
CA VAL A 154 -0.17 5.79 14.01
C VAL A 154 -0.33 4.35 14.45
N VAL A 155 -1.30 3.67 13.87
CA VAL A 155 -1.56 2.25 14.13
C VAL A 155 -1.30 1.47 12.85
N HIS A 156 -0.45 0.45 12.92
CA HIS A 156 -0.33 -0.52 11.84
C HIS A 156 -1.64 -1.31 11.72
N VAL A 157 -2.23 -1.39 10.53
CA VAL A 157 -3.59 -1.93 10.28
C VAL A 157 -3.57 -3.29 9.62
N ASP A 158 -2.70 -3.51 8.64
CA ASP A 158 -2.46 -4.84 8.08
C ASP A 158 -1.16 -4.89 7.27
N THR A 159 -0.71 -6.11 6.99
CA THR A 159 0.37 -6.40 6.06
C THR A 159 -0.11 -7.38 4.99
N PHE A 160 0.22 -7.06 3.75
CA PHE A 160 -0.02 -7.89 2.58
C PHE A 160 1.30 -8.30 1.97
N ILE A 161 1.48 -9.59 1.71
CA ILE A 161 2.72 -10.13 1.16
C ILE A 161 2.41 -10.79 -0.17
N LEU A 162 3.04 -10.32 -1.23
CA LEU A 162 3.02 -10.96 -2.55
C LEU A 162 4.38 -11.63 -2.79
N PRO A 163 4.50 -12.96 -2.60
CA PRO A 163 5.73 -13.67 -2.96
C PRO A 163 5.91 -13.66 -4.48
N LEU A 164 7.14 -13.39 -4.93
CA LEU A 164 7.48 -13.28 -6.34
C LEU A 164 8.30 -14.46 -6.86
N ASN A 165 8.53 -15.48 -6.03
CA ASN A 165 9.31 -16.67 -6.38
C ASN A 165 8.87 -17.31 -7.71
N SER A 166 7.57 -17.44 -7.96
CA SER A 166 6.99 -18.04 -9.18
C SER A 166 6.82 -17.07 -10.36
N VAL A 167 7.03 -15.77 -10.16
CA VAL A 167 6.85 -14.76 -11.22
C VAL A 167 8.05 -14.76 -12.17
N ILE A 168 7.84 -15.02 -13.45
CA ILE A 168 8.89 -14.94 -14.47
C ILE A 168 8.94 -13.49 -15.00
N PRO A 169 10.08 -12.78 -14.90
CA PRO A 169 10.23 -11.45 -15.50
C PRO A 169 10.03 -11.48 -17.01
N SER A 170 9.39 -10.45 -17.57
CA SER A 170 9.33 -10.27 -19.02
C SER A 170 10.71 -9.90 -19.57
N ILE A 171 11.05 -10.45 -20.74
CA ILE A 171 12.34 -10.26 -21.44
C ILE A 171 12.15 -9.49 -22.76
N GLU A 172 10.92 -9.44 -23.28
CA GLU A 172 10.56 -8.72 -24.50
C GLU A 172 9.67 -7.50 -24.16
N ASN A 173 9.54 -6.54 -25.08
CA ASN A 173 8.74 -5.31 -24.93
C ASN A 173 7.22 -5.55 -24.72
N HIS A 174 6.78 -6.79 -24.51
CA HIS A 174 5.43 -7.08 -24.07
C HIS A 174 5.28 -6.74 -22.57
N LEU A 175 4.83 -5.52 -22.32
CA LEU A 175 4.45 -4.99 -21.02
C LEU A 175 3.04 -5.53 -20.66
N SER A 176 2.97 -6.60 -19.86
CA SER A 176 1.69 -7.06 -19.30
C SER A 176 1.71 -6.90 -17.78
N MET A 177 0.93 -5.93 -17.28
CA MET A 177 0.71 -5.78 -15.85
C MET A 177 -0.14 -6.94 -15.34
N GLN A 178 0.34 -7.59 -14.27
CA GLN A 178 -0.38 -8.63 -13.57
C GLN A 178 -1.17 -8.02 -12.41
N SER A 179 -2.44 -8.38 -12.29
CA SER A 179 -3.29 -7.97 -11.17
C SER A 179 -3.38 -9.06 -10.11
N ARG A 180 -3.29 -8.69 -8.84
CA ARG A 180 -3.53 -9.58 -7.70
C ARG A 180 -4.34 -8.86 -6.63
N ASN A 181 -5.30 -9.58 -6.07
CA ASN A 181 -5.96 -9.20 -4.83
C ASN A 181 -5.26 -9.92 -3.67
N LEU A 182 -4.79 -9.16 -2.70
CA LEU A 182 -4.09 -9.64 -1.52
C LEU A 182 -5.01 -9.45 -0.32
N ASN A 183 -5.13 -10.50 0.49
CA ASN A 183 -5.86 -10.43 1.75
C ASN A 183 -4.86 -10.21 2.90
N GLY A 184 -5.30 -9.46 3.91
CA GLY A 184 -4.46 -9.12 5.05
C GLY A 184 -4.01 -10.35 5.82
N THR A 185 -2.76 -10.35 6.27
CA THR A 185 -2.13 -11.54 6.87
C THR A 185 -1.83 -11.39 8.36
N ILE A 186 -1.80 -10.17 8.91
CA ILE A 186 -1.20 -9.95 10.24
C ILE A 186 -2.22 -9.57 11.31
N LEU A 187 -3.36 -8.94 10.99
CA LEU A 187 -3.98 -8.07 12.01
C LEU A 187 -5.36 -8.41 12.59
N GLN A 188 -5.87 -9.63 12.45
CA GLN A 188 -7.12 -10.03 13.13
C GLN A 188 -8.25 -9.00 12.91
N THR A 189 -8.33 -8.40 11.71
CA THR A 189 -9.50 -7.64 11.28
C THR A 189 -10.63 -8.65 11.01
N GLN A 190 -11.12 -9.27 12.11
CA GLN A 190 -12.29 -10.15 12.12
C GLN A 190 -13.53 -9.27 12.08
#